data_AF-A0A961NKG2-F1
#
_entry.id   AF-A0A961NKG2-F1
#
_cell.length_a   1.000
_cell.length_b   1.000
_cell.length_c   1.000
_cell.angle_alpha   90.00
_cell.angle_beta   90.00
_cell.angle_gamma   90.00
#
_symmetry.space_group_name_H-M   'P 1'
#
loop_
_entity.id
_entity.type
_entity.pdbx_description
1 polymer ?
#
loop_
_entity_poly.entity_id
_entity_poly.type
_entity_poly.pdbx_seq_one_letter_code
_entity_poly.pdbx_strand_id
1 'polypeptide(L)'
;NRLQLLPNTSGARDASEAVRLAQISREMGGGSWVKLEVTPDPVYLLPDPVETLQATQELVKDGFTVLPYMHADPVLALRLQDAGAATVMPLGSPIGSNQGIKTEESIRIIIEQARVPVVVDAGLGAPSHAARAMEMGADAVLVNTALAVSADPAMAGLAFARATTAGR
;
A
#
# COMPACT_ATOMS: atom_id res chain seq x y z
N ASN A 1 19.90 7.14 10.35
CA ASN A 1 18.69 6.98 9.53
C ASN A 1 19.07 6.54 8.14
N ARG A 2 18.77 5.29 7.78
CA ARG A 2 18.98 4.75 6.43
C ARG A 2 17.62 4.72 5.75
N LEU A 3 17.48 5.42 4.62
CA LEU A 3 16.28 5.37 3.80
C LEU A 3 16.42 4.22 2.80
N GLN A 4 15.37 3.44 2.64
CA GLN A 4 15.25 2.44 1.60
C GLN A 4 14.24 2.95 0.57
N LEU A 5 14.65 3.02 -0.70
CA LEU A 5 13.73 3.37 -1.77
C LEU A 5 12.77 2.20 -2.01
N LEU A 6 11.49 2.51 -2.17
CA LEU A 6 10.44 1.58 -2.55
C LEU A 6 9.82 2.08 -3.85
N PRO A 7 10.32 1.66 -5.03
CA PRO A 7 9.71 1.97 -6.30
C PRO A 7 8.26 1.49 -6.36
N ASN A 8 7.40 2.23 -7.06
CA ASN A 8 6.03 1.81 -7.34
C ASN A 8 5.76 1.75 -8.84
N THR A 9 4.67 1.07 -9.21
CA THR A 9 4.20 0.97 -10.61
C THR A 9 3.06 1.94 -10.91
N SER A 10 3.01 3.08 -10.20
CA SER A 10 1.96 4.10 -10.39
C SER A 10 1.82 4.47 -11.85
N GLY A 11 0.58 4.47 -12.34
CA GLY A 11 0.25 4.76 -13.74
C GLY A 11 0.13 3.52 -14.64
N ALA A 12 0.50 2.32 -14.17
CA ALA A 12 0.17 1.07 -14.85
C ALA A 12 -1.34 0.82 -14.84
N ARG A 13 -1.89 0.46 -16.00
CA ARG A 13 -3.33 0.18 -16.18
C ARG A 13 -3.67 -1.30 -16.21
N ASP A 14 -2.68 -2.14 -16.44
CA ASP A 14 -2.80 -3.59 -16.48
C ASP A 14 -1.53 -4.25 -15.90
N ALA A 15 -1.58 -5.57 -15.74
CA ALA A 15 -0.50 -6.35 -15.16
C ALA A 15 0.80 -6.26 -15.97
N SER A 16 0.71 -6.24 -17.30
CA SER A 16 1.85 -6.18 -18.21
C SER A 16 2.62 -4.87 -18.05
N GLU A 17 1.89 -3.75 -17.98
CA GLU A 17 2.50 -2.44 -17.74
C GLU A 17 3.16 -2.37 -16.36
N ALA A 18 2.52 -2.93 -15.33
CA ALA A 18 3.07 -2.93 -13.98
C ALA A 18 4.36 -3.77 -13.90
N VAL A 19 4.36 -4.97 -14.48
CA VAL A 19 5.54 -5.83 -14.58
C VAL A 19 6.68 -5.12 -15.30
N ARG A 20 6.38 -4.48 -16.44
CA ARG A 20 7.36 -3.71 -17.21
C ARG A 20 7.97 -2.56 -16.40
N LEU A 21 7.15 -1.78 -15.69
CA LEU A 21 7.64 -0.68 -14.85
C LEU A 21 8.52 -1.18 -13.70
N ALA A 22 8.14 -2.28 -13.05
CA ALA A 22 8.94 -2.89 -11.99
C ALA A 22 10.32 -3.34 -12.50
N GLN A 23 10.37 -3.99 -13.67
CA GLN A 23 11.61 -4.42 -14.31
C GLN A 23 12.50 -3.24 -14.69
N ILE A 24 11.93 -2.19 -15.30
CA ILE A 24 12.68 -0.95 -15.58
C ILE A 24 13.28 -0.38 -14.29
N SER A 25 12.49 -0.31 -13.22
CA SER A 25 12.99 0.20 -11.94
C SER A 25 14.14 -0.63 -11.39
N ARG A 26 14.04 -1.97 -11.46
CA ARG A 26 15.11 -2.89 -11.04
C ARG A 26 16.40 -2.67 -11.83
N GLU A 27 16.31 -2.56 -13.16
CA GLU A 27 17.46 -2.27 -14.04
C GLU A 27 18.08 -0.89 -13.78
N MET A 28 17.27 0.07 -13.32
CA MET A 28 17.74 1.41 -12.90
C MET A 28 18.33 1.43 -11.48
N GLY A 29 18.48 0.28 -10.82
CA GLY A 29 19.04 0.17 -9.47
C GLY A 29 18.02 0.36 -8.34
N GLY A 30 16.72 0.31 -8.63
CA GLY A 30 15.63 0.37 -7.65
C GLY A 30 15.54 -0.84 -6.72
N GLY A 31 16.29 -1.92 -7.01
CA GLY A 31 16.28 -3.16 -6.25
C GLY A 31 15.11 -4.08 -6.61
N SER A 32 14.88 -5.08 -5.77
CA SER A 32 13.82 -6.09 -5.99
C SER A 32 12.52 -5.81 -5.24
N TRP A 33 12.45 -4.75 -4.43
CA TRP A 33 11.23 -4.36 -3.74
C TRP A 33 10.37 -3.52 -4.66
N VAL A 34 9.08 -3.81 -4.74
CA VAL A 34 8.14 -3.04 -5.56
C VAL A 34 6.80 -2.88 -4.87
N LYS A 35 6.35 -1.63 -4.76
CA LYS A 35 4.96 -1.29 -4.46
C LYS A 35 4.13 -1.46 -5.73
N LEU A 36 3.44 -2.59 -5.84
CA LEU A 36 2.62 -2.91 -6.99
C LEU A 36 1.31 -2.14 -6.92
N GLU A 37 1.10 -1.28 -7.92
CA GLU A 37 -0.11 -0.50 -8.16
C GLU A 37 -0.57 -0.76 -9.59
N VAL A 38 -1.82 -1.21 -9.75
CA VAL A 38 -2.47 -1.36 -11.05
C VAL A 38 -3.81 -0.65 -11.00
N THR A 39 -3.89 0.54 -11.60
CA THR A 39 -5.04 1.44 -11.49
C THR A 39 -5.51 1.84 -12.90
N PRO A 40 -6.48 1.12 -13.47
CA PRO A 40 -6.96 1.39 -14.83
C PRO A 40 -7.60 2.77 -14.98
N ASP A 41 -8.30 3.23 -13.93
CA ASP A 41 -8.91 4.55 -13.87
C ASP A 41 -7.97 5.58 -13.21
N PRO A 42 -7.51 6.61 -13.95
CA PRO A 42 -6.64 7.64 -13.41
C PRO A 42 -7.36 8.64 -12.49
N VAL A 43 -8.70 8.63 -12.41
CA VAL A 43 -9.47 9.58 -11.58
C VAL A 43 -9.55 9.10 -10.13
N TYR A 44 -10.13 7.92 -9.90
CA TYR A 44 -10.33 7.43 -8.55
C TYR A 44 -9.15 6.60 -8.02
N LEU A 45 -8.24 6.17 -8.92
CA LEU A 45 -7.04 5.40 -8.58
C LEU A 45 -7.36 4.14 -7.75
N LEU A 46 -8.47 3.48 -8.10
CA LEU A 46 -8.86 2.23 -7.48
C LEU A 46 -8.09 1.07 -8.13
N PRO A 47 -7.58 0.12 -7.33
CA PRO A 47 -6.78 -0.97 -7.86
C PRO A 47 -7.67 -2.03 -8.54
N ASP A 48 -7.24 -2.54 -9.69
CA ASP A 48 -7.89 -3.69 -10.32
C ASP A 48 -7.47 -4.99 -9.62
N PRO A 49 -8.40 -5.75 -9.03
CA PRO A 49 -8.06 -6.94 -8.25
C PRO A 49 -7.54 -8.10 -9.11
N VAL A 50 -7.98 -8.21 -10.36
CA VAL A 50 -7.58 -9.30 -11.27
C VAL A 50 -6.18 -9.04 -11.79
N GLU A 51 -5.94 -7.84 -12.30
CA GLU A 51 -4.63 -7.45 -12.82
C GLU A 51 -3.56 -7.39 -11.71
N THR A 52 -3.93 -6.92 -10.51
CA THR A 52 -3.01 -6.91 -9.35
C THR A 52 -2.59 -8.32 -8.95
N LEU A 53 -3.52 -9.29 -8.92
CA LEU A 53 -3.20 -10.68 -8.60
C LEU A 53 -2.30 -11.30 -9.67
N GLN A 54 -2.59 -11.06 -10.95
CA GLN A 54 -1.78 -11.53 -12.05
C GLN A 54 -0.34 -10.97 -11.98
N ALA A 55 -0.20 -9.65 -11.87
CA ALA A 55 1.11 -9.01 -11.75
C ALA A 55 1.89 -9.48 -10.53
N THR A 56 1.21 -9.72 -9.39
CA THR A 56 1.84 -10.29 -8.20
C THR A 56 2.46 -11.64 -8.50
N GLN A 57 1.72 -12.56 -9.14
CA GLN A 57 2.22 -13.89 -9.47
C GLN A 57 3.42 -13.84 -10.43
N GLU A 58 3.39 -12.94 -11.41
CA GLU A 58 4.49 -12.76 -12.37
C GLU A 58 5.73 -12.18 -11.68
N LEU A 59 5.58 -11.10 -10.91
CA LEU A 59 6.69 -10.42 -10.24
C LEU A 59 7.34 -11.30 -9.16
N VAL A 60 6.55 -12.04 -8.38
CA VAL A 60 7.09 -12.98 -7.39
C VAL A 60 7.93 -14.08 -8.08
N LYS A 61 7.47 -14.61 -9.21
CA LYS A 61 8.26 -15.58 -10.00
C LYS A 61 9.54 -14.97 -10.56
N ASP A 62 9.52 -13.69 -10.90
CA ASP A 62 10.69 -12.91 -11.33
C ASP A 62 11.55 -12.43 -10.12
N GLY A 63 11.30 -12.92 -8.91
CA GLY A 63 12.13 -12.68 -7.74
C GLY A 63 11.95 -11.31 -7.08
N PHE A 64 10.86 -10.60 -7.36
CA PHE A 64 10.52 -9.37 -6.65
C PHE A 64 9.93 -9.66 -5.26
N THR A 65 10.24 -8.77 -4.31
CA THR A 65 9.48 -8.61 -3.07
C THR A 65 8.31 -7.68 -3.37
N VAL A 66 7.12 -8.26 -3.55
CA VAL A 66 5.93 -7.53 -4.01
C VAL A 66 5.11 -7.03 -2.83
N LEU A 67 4.81 -5.73 -2.84
CA LEU A 67 3.94 -5.05 -1.89
C LEU A 67 2.70 -4.52 -2.65
N PRO A 68 1.60 -5.28 -2.73
CA PRO A 68 0.44 -4.92 -3.54
C PRO A 68 -0.49 -3.93 -2.83
N TYR A 69 -0.77 -2.79 -3.49
CA TYR A 69 -1.89 -1.90 -3.16
C TYR A 69 -3.20 -2.54 -3.62
N MET A 70 -4.17 -2.64 -2.72
CA MET A 70 -5.43 -3.36 -2.98
C MET A 70 -6.65 -2.70 -2.33
N HIS A 71 -7.84 -3.07 -2.79
CA HIS A 71 -9.07 -2.80 -2.05
C HIS A 71 -9.04 -3.49 -0.68
N ALA A 72 -9.85 -3.03 0.28
CA ALA A 72 -10.06 -3.75 1.52
C ALA A 72 -10.97 -4.98 1.31
N ASP A 73 -10.46 -5.96 0.57
CA ASP A 73 -11.10 -7.24 0.26
C ASP A 73 -10.33 -8.39 0.95
N PRO A 74 -10.90 -9.01 2.01
CA PRO A 74 -10.25 -10.11 2.71
C PRO A 74 -9.91 -11.33 1.84
N VAL A 75 -10.75 -11.63 0.83
CA VAL A 75 -10.53 -12.78 -0.05
C VAL A 75 -9.36 -12.52 -0.98
N LEU A 76 -9.29 -11.33 -1.57
CA LEU A 76 -8.14 -10.94 -2.38
C LEU A 76 -6.85 -10.92 -1.55
N ALA A 77 -6.90 -10.47 -0.30
CA ALA A 77 -5.73 -10.41 0.56
C ALA A 77 -5.14 -11.81 0.78
N LEU A 78 -5.97 -12.83 1.00
CA LEU A 78 -5.52 -14.22 1.11
C LEU A 78 -4.92 -14.73 -0.20
N ARG A 79 -5.54 -14.40 -1.35
CA ARG A 79 -5.02 -14.81 -2.67
C ARG A 79 -3.67 -14.18 -3.00
N LEU A 80 -3.46 -12.91 -2.64
CA LEU A 80 -2.18 -12.21 -2.83
C LEU A 80 -1.09 -12.84 -1.95
N GLN A 81 -1.42 -13.22 -0.72
CA GLN A 81 -0.53 -13.98 0.16
C GLN A 81 -0.15 -15.34 -0.44
N ASP A 82 -1.13 -16.10 -0.94
CA ASP A 82 -0.89 -17.39 -1.58
C ASP A 82 -0.07 -17.26 -2.87
N ALA A 83 -0.17 -16.12 -3.56
CA ALA A 83 0.67 -15.77 -4.71
C ALA A 83 2.11 -15.37 -4.32
N GLY A 84 2.41 -15.23 -3.03
CA GLY A 84 3.74 -14.92 -2.51
C GLY A 84 4.02 -13.43 -2.27
N ALA A 85 2.98 -12.59 -2.20
CA ALA A 85 3.15 -11.20 -1.81
C ALA A 85 3.80 -11.09 -0.42
N ALA A 86 4.73 -10.16 -0.26
CA ALA A 86 5.47 -9.97 1.00
C ALA A 86 4.68 -9.21 2.06
N THR A 87 3.57 -8.59 1.66
CA THR A 87 2.61 -7.84 2.48
C THR A 87 1.27 -7.80 1.74
N VAL A 88 0.24 -7.26 2.37
CA VAL A 88 -0.97 -6.77 1.72
C VAL A 88 -1.23 -5.35 2.16
N MET A 89 -1.59 -4.46 1.22
CA MET A 89 -1.76 -3.04 1.52
C MET A 89 -3.17 -2.56 1.19
N PRO A 90 -4.16 -2.85 2.06
CA PRO A 90 -5.54 -2.45 1.83
C PRO A 90 -5.71 -0.93 1.98
N LEU A 91 -6.48 -0.35 1.06
CA LEU A 91 -6.84 1.06 1.11
C LEU A 91 -7.78 1.40 2.27
N GLY A 92 -7.53 2.50 2.97
CA GLY A 92 -8.47 3.06 3.95
C GLY A 92 -9.63 3.80 3.30
N SER A 93 -9.34 4.62 2.30
CA SER A 93 -10.29 5.33 1.43
C SER A 93 -9.58 5.73 0.13
N PRO A 94 -10.27 6.20 -0.93
CA PRO A 94 -9.62 6.52 -2.21
C PRO A 94 -8.41 7.44 -2.05
N ILE A 95 -7.38 7.22 -2.86
CA ILE A 95 -6.12 7.97 -2.81
C ILE A 95 -6.41 9.48 -2.88
N GLY A 96 -5.73 10.25 -2.03
CA GLY A 96 -5.84 11.71 -2.00
C GLY A 96 -7.13 12.27 -1.36
N SER A 97 -8.10 11.42 -1.02
CA SER A 97 -9.37 11.87 -0.43
C SER A 97 -9.26 12.40 1.01
N ASN A 98 -8.23 11.98 1.75
CA ASN A 98 -7.98 12.30 3.16
C ASN A 98 -9.14 11.94 4.11
N GLN A 99 -10.03 11.04 3.71
CA GLN A 99 -11.25 10.69 4.47
C GLN A 99 -11.01 9.73 5.65
N GLY A 100 -9.77 9.28 5.84
CA GLY A 100 -9.39 8.29 6.86
C GLY A 100 -9.71 6.87 6.41
N ILE A 101 -10.09 6.03 7.37
CA ILE A 101 -10.31 4.60 7.19
C ILE A 101 -11.81 4.34 7.08
N LYS A 102 -12.36 4.39 5.86
CA LYS A 102 -13.78 4.10 5.58
C LYS A 102 -14.08 2.60 5.44
N THR A 103 -13.03 1.80 5.28
CA THR A 103 -13.06 0.35 5.11
C THR A 103 -12.65 -0.39 6.39
N GLU A 104 -12.91 0.20 7.57
CA GLU A 104 -12.37 -0.26 8.86
C GLU A 104 -12.69 -1.74 9.14
N GLU A 105 -13.95 -2.15 8.96
CA GLU A 105 -14.39 -3.53 9.25
C GLU A 105 -13.68 -4.55 8.35
N SER A 106 -13.56 -4.27 7.05
CA SER A 106 -12.83 -5.12 6.13
C SER A 106 -11.34 -5.23 6.46
N ILE A 107 -10.71 -4.11 6.86
CA ILE A 107 -9.30 -4.10 7.25
C ILE A 107 -9.09 -4.93 8.52
N ARG A 108 -10.01 -4.89 9.50
CA ARG A 108 -9.92 -5.75 10.70
C ARG A 108 -9.93 -7.23 10.35
N ILE A 109 -10.79 -7.65 9.41
CA ILE A 109 -10.82 -9.04 8.93
C ILE A 109 -9.50 -9.41 8.26
N ILE A 110 -8.95 -8.51 7.43
CA ILE A 110 -7.64 -8.73 6.80
C ILE A 110 -6.56 -8.89 7.87
N ILE A 111 -6.50 -8.02 8.87
CA ILE A 111 -5.52 -8.08 9.97
C ILE A 111 -5.63 -9.41 10.73
N GLU A 112 -6.84 -9.85 11.06
CA GLU A 112 -7.07 -11.10 11.79
C GLU A 112 -6.61 -12.34 11.01
N GLN A 113 -6.73 -12.32 9.67
CA GLN A 113 -6.45 -13.47 8.81
C GLN A 113 -5.05 -13.45 8.17
N ALA A 114 -4.36 -12.32 8.20
CA ALA A 114 -3.10 -12.14 7.48
C ALA A 114 -1.95 -12.96 8.09
N ARG A 115 -1.18 -13.59 7.20
CA ARG A 115 0.07 -14.31 7.52
C ARG A 115 1.32 -13.48 7.16
N VAL A 116 1.10 -12.34 6.53
CA VAL A 116 2.10 -11.36 6.11
C VAL A 116 1.75 -10.01 6.72
N PRO A 117 2.69 -9.06 6.83
CA PRO A 117 2.39 -7.73 7.34
C PRO A 117 1.23 -7.07 6.60
N VAL A 118 0.37 -6.36 7.32
CA VAL A 118 -0.72 -5.54 6.77
C VAL A 118 -0.34 -4.07 6.89
N VAL A 119 -0.26 -3.38 5.76
CA VAL A 119 0.06 -1.94 5.71
C VAL A 119 -1.19 -1.16 5.27
N VAL A 120 -1.77 -0.36 6.17
CA VAL A 120 -2.89 0.50 5.76
C VAL A 120 -2.34 1.64 4.90
N ASP A 121 -2.70 1.63 3.61
CA ASP A 121 -2.30 2.61 2.61
C ASP A 121 -3.51 3.44 2.17
N ALA A 122 -3.26 4.59 1.56
CA ALA A 122 -4.24 5.51 0.99
C ALA A 122 -5.32 6.06 1.95
N GLY A 123 -5.77 7.29 1.69
CA GLY A 123 -6.89 7.89 2.43
C GLY A 123 -6.56 8.49 3.80
N LEU A 124 -5.38 8.23 4.37
CA LEU A 124 -4.97 8.77 5.67
C LEU A 124 -4.73 10.28 5.62
N GLY A 125 -5.74 11.05 6.04
CA GLY A 125 -5.69 12.53 6.08
C GLY A 125 -5.13 13.18 7.35
N ALA A 126 -5.06 12.46 8.47
CA ALA A 126 -4.68 13.03 9.77
C ALA A 126 -3.88 12.01 10.60
N PRO A 127 -3.01 12.46 11.53
CA PRO A 127 -2.27 11.56 12.41
C PRO A 127 -3.16 10.61 13.21
N SER A 128 -4.36 11.05 13.64
CA SER A 128 -5.33 10.19 14.32
C SER A 128 -5.80 9.01 13.47
N HIS A 129 -5.85 9.15 12.13
CA HIS A 129 -6.16 8.03 11.24
C HIS A 129 -5.03 7.00 11.25
N ALA A 130 -3.77 7.45 11.29
CA ALA A 130 -2.63 6.55 11.42
C ALA A 130 -2.64 5.83 12.77
N ALA A 131 -2.86 6.55 13.89
CA ALA A 131 -3.01 5.93 15.20
C ALA A 131 -4.12 4.87 15.19
N ARG A 132 -5.28 5.20 14.59
CA ARG A 132 -6.40 4.26 14.46
C ARG A 132 -6.03 3.00 13.70
N ALA A 133 -5.29 3.10 12.58
CA ALA A 133 -4.80 1.91 11.86
C ALA A 133 -3.94 1.01 12.76
N MET A 134 -3.04 1.61 13.54
CA MET A 134 -2.18 0.85 14.45
C MET A 134 -2.99 0.20 15.58
N GLU A 135 -3.98 0.90 16.15
CA GLU A 135 -4.88 0.35 17.19
C GLU A 135 -5.67 -0.87 16.70
N MET A 136 -5.92 -0.98 15.38
CA MET A 136 -6.56 -2.15 14.79
C MET A 136 -5.64 -3.37 14.70
N GLY A 137 -4.33 -3.19 14.88
CA GLY A 137 -3.31 -4.22 14.70
C GLY A 137 -2.62 -4.18 13.34
N ALA A 138 -2.71 -3.08 12.58
CA ALA A 138 -1.90 -2.95 11.37
C ALA A 138 -0.40 -2.89 11.71
N ASP A 139 0.44 -3.52 10.89
CA ASP A 139 1.89 -3.54 11.10
C ASP A 139 2.54 -2.20 10.77
N ALA A 140 1.99 -1.48 9.79
CA ALA A 140 2.43 -0.16 9.38
C ALA A 140 1.34 0.65 8.70
N VAL A 141 1.65 1.92 8.43
CA VAL A 141 0.86 2.82 7.61
C VAL A 141 1.73 3.42 6.51
N LEU A 142 1.13 3.69 5.35
CA LEU A 142 1.78 4.43 4.26
C LEU A 142 1.02 5.76 4.05
N VAL A 143 1.73 6.87 4.23
CA VAL A 143 1.15 8.23 4.18
C VAL A 143 1.85 9.04 3.09
N ASN A 144 1.09 9.64 2.19
CA ASN A 144 1.61 10.49 1.12
C ASN A 144 0.92 11.86 1.07
N THR A 145 -0.33 11.93 0.59
CA THR A 145 -1.01 13.21 0.30
C THR A 145 -1.08 14.13 1.52
N ALA A 146 -1.40 13.61 2.71
CA ALA A 146 -1.47 14.43 3.92
C ALA A 146 -0.15 15.11 4.30
N LEU A 147 1.00 14.53 3.92
CA LEU A 147 2.30 15.16 4.08
C LEU A 147 2.58 16.15 2.93
N ALA A 148 2.31 15.73 1.70
CA ALA A 148 2.63 16.49 0.49
C ALA A 148 1.86 17.83 0.39
N VAL A 149 0.62 17.88 0.89
CA VAL A 149 -0.22 19.10 0.86
C VAL A 149 -0.23 19.87 2.18
N SER A 150 0.54 19.42 3.17
CA SER A 150 0.65 20.10 4.47
C SER A 150 1.36 21.45 4.30
N ALA A 151 0.89 22.46 5.03
CA ALA A 151 1.59 23.74 5.13
C ALA A 151 3.00 23.60 5.76
N ASP A 152 3.18 22.60 6.63
CA ASP A 152 4.46 22.23 7.22
C ASP A 152 4.64 20.70 7.13
N PRO A 153 5.27 20.18 6.06
CA PRO A 153 5.49 18.75 5.88
C PRO A 153 6.38 18.12 6.94
N ALA A 154 7.33 18.87 7.52
CA ALA A 154 8.23 18.36 8.55
C ALA A 154 7.48 18.14 9.87
N MET A 155 6.67 19.12 10.28
CA MET A 155 5.80 18.99 11.45
C MET A 155 4.77 17.89 11.25
N ALA A 156 4.15 17.80 10.07
CA ALA A 156 3.20 16.73 9.75
C ALA A 156 3.86 15.35 9.82
N GLY A 157 5.07 15.19 9.26
CA GLY A 157 5.84 13.95 9.34
C GLY A 157 6.11 13.53 10.79
N LEU A 158 6.51 14.47 11.66
CA LEU A 158 6.70 14.20 13.08
C LEU A 158 5.39 13.80 13.79
N ALA A 159 4.28 14.45 13.45
CA ALA A 159 2.97 14.14 14.03
C ALA A 159 2.50 12.74 13.63
N PHE A 160 2.62 12.36 12.36
CA PHE A 160 2.33 11.01 11.89
C PHE A 160 3.22 9.97 12.57
N ALA A 161 4.54 10.22 12.66
CA ALA A 161 5.46 9.29 13.33
C ALA A 161 5.09 9.05 14.80
N ARG A 162 4.71 10.11 15.52
CA ARG A 162 4.24 10.01 16.92
C ARG A 162 2.92 9.25 17.02
N ALA A 163 1.97 9.53 16.13
CA ALA A 163 0.67 8.86 16.14
C ALA A 163 0.78 7.36 15.82
N THR A 164 1.61 6.99 14.83
CA THR A 164 1.92 5.59 14.52
C THR A 164 2.58 4.88 15.70
N THR A 165 3.47 5.57 16.44
CA THR A 165 4.09 4.99 17.64
C THR A 165 3.09 4.84 18.79
N ALA A 166 2.19 5.81 18.97
CA ALA A 166 1.23 5.83 20.07
C ALA A 166 0.09 4.81 19.93
N GLY A 167 -0.25 4.42 18.69
CA GLY A 167 -1.31 3.43 18.44
C GLY A 167 -0.83 1.96 18.47
N ARG A 168 0.45 1.70 18.72
CA ARG A 168 1.03 0.35 18.91
C ARG A 168 1.07 -0.02 20.39
#